data_AF-A0A3R5TJT4-F1
#
_entry.id   AF-A0A3R5TJT4-F1
#
_cell.length_a   1.000
_cell.length_b   1.000
_cell.length_c   1.000
_cell.angle_alpha   90.00
_cell.angle_beta   90.00
_cell.angle_gamma   90.00
#
_symmetry.space_group_name_H-M   'P 1'
#
loop_
_entity.id
_entity.type
_entity.pdbx_description
1 polymer ?
#
loop_
_entity_poly.entity_id
_entity_poly.type
_entity_poly.pdbx_seq_one_letter_code
_entity_poly.pdbx_strand_id
1 'polypeptide(L)'
;MNLYERLKISRSIVISILMLTSIMALVYPILKKSQKETLQYKTEKFFNDIINEQYDEAFKFVDYKENSKQDLVEAKENKKIKWISRLRRQRANGVRIEACTKVKIDNTEYPVGTVRLIVNKKGILEEYIIGVTYVRINDGYKIRNISKIDDSIQEEICGRIVETY
;
A
#
# COMPACT_ATOMS: atom_id res chain seq x y z
N MET A 1 43.90 -32.13 13.26
CA MET A 1 43.31 -30.90 13.80
C MET A 1 43.21 -31.00 15.31
N ASN A 2 44.02 -30.24 16.05
CA ASN A 2 44.09 -30.34 17.51
C ASN A 2 42.92 -29.60 18.20
N LEU A 3 42.75 -29.80 19.52
CA LEU A 3 41.65 -29.21 20.30
C LEU A 3 41.66 -27.67 20.26
N TYR A 4 42.84 -27.06 20.22
CA TYR A 4 43.02 -25.61 20.15
C TYR A 4 42.56 -25.02 18.81
N GLU A 5 42.83 -25.70 17.69
CA GLU A 5 42.33 -25.30 16.36
C GLU A 5 40.81 -25.39 16.27
N ARG A 6 40.19 -26.45 16.83
CA ARG A 6 38.72 -26.58 16.91
C ARG A 6 38.10 -25.45 17.74
N LEU A 7 38.71 -25.11 18.88
CA LEU A 7 38.25 -24.00 19.74
C LEU A 7 38.37 -22.64 19.04
N LYS A 8 39.46 -22.39 18.30
CA LYS A 8 39.67 -21.15 17.53
C LYS A 8 38.63 -20.99 16.42
N ILE A 9 38.30 -22.06 15.69
CA ILE A 9 37.25 -22.07 14.67
C ILE A 9 35.88 -21.80 15.32
N SER A 10 35.56 -22.47 16.43
CA SER A 10 34.28 -22.27 17.13
C SER A 10 34.10 -20.83 17.62
N ARG A 11 35.15 -20.21 18.18
CA ARG A 11 35.13 -18.80 18.64
C ARG A 11 34.96 -17.83 17.47
N SER A 12 35.64 -18.07 16.35
CA SER A 12 35.51 -17.24 15.14
C SER A 12 34.08 -17.28 14.56
N ILE A 13 33.45 -18.47 14.56
CA ILE A 13 32.06 -18.64 14.14
C ILE A 13 31.11 -17.87 15.07
N VAL A 14 31.28 -18.00 16.39
CA VAL A 14 30.45 -17.28 17.37
C VAL A 14 30.60 -15.76 17.23
N ILE A 15 31.82 -15.25 17.08
CA ILE A 15 32.08 -13.82 16.85
C ILE A 15 31.42 -13.35 15.56
N SER A 16 31.50 -14.14 14.48
CA SER A 16 30.89 -13.80 13.19
C SER A 16 29.35 -13.75 13.29
N ILE A 17 28.74 -14.68 14.00
CA ILE A 17 27.29 -14.69 14.26
C ILE A 17 26.89 -13.46 15.10
N LEU A 18 27.64 -13.13 16.15
CA LEU A 18 27.38 -11.96 16.99
C LEU A 18 27.51 -10.64 16.22
N MET A 19 28.49 -10.55 15.31
CA MET A 19 28.65 -9.39 14.43
C MET A 19 27.48 -9.27 13.44
N LEU A 20 27.05 -10.39 12.83
CA LEU A 20 25.89 -10.43 11.95
C LEU A 20 24.60 -10.02 12.67
N THR A 21 24.33 -10.54 13.86
CA THR A 21 23.13 -10.17 14.62
C THR A 21 23.17 -8.71 15.07
N SER A 22 24.34 -8.19 15.45
CA SER A 22 24.52 -6.77 15.81
C SER A 22 24.30 -5.84 14.62
N ILE A 23 24.84 -6.18 13.45
CA ILE A 23 24.59 -5.43 12.20
C ILE A 23 23.10 -5.48 11.84
N MET A 24 22.48 -6.65 11.93
CA MET A 24 21.04 -6.79 11.65
C MET A 24 20.19 -5.98 12.63
N ALA A 25 20.55 -5.92 13.91
CA ALA A 25 19.86 -5.10 14.91
C ALA A 25 19.94 -3.59 14.62
N LEU A 26 21.03 -3.13 14.01
CA LEU A 26 21.21 -1.73 13.59
C LEU A 26 20.47 -1.41 12.27
N VAL A 27 20.52 -2.32 11.30
CA VAL A 27 19.98 -2.10 9.95
C VAL A 27 18.45 -2.28 9.92
N TYR A 28 17.91 -3.22 10.70
CA TYR A 28 16.49 -3.59 10.66
C TYR A 28 15.53 -2.42 11.01
N PRO A 29 15.77 -1.60 12.06
CA PRO A 29 14.95 -0.42 12.33
C PRO A 29 14.99 0.62 11.20
N ILE A 30 16.16 0.80 10.56
CA ILE A 30 16.35 1.73 9.44
C ILE A 30 15.53 1.27 8.24
N LEU A 31 15.57 -0.03 7.92
CA LEU A 31 14.76 -0.63 6.86
C LEU A 31 13.26 -0.46 7.13
N LYS A 32 12.80 -0.71 8.36
CA LYS A 32 11.39 -0.51 8.74
C LYS A 32 10.95 0.95 8.59
N LYS A 33 11.77 1.90 9.04
CA LYS A 33 11.50 3.34 8.89
C LYS A 33 11.41 3.74 7.42
N SER A 34 12.38 3.32 6.60
CA SER A 34 12.39 3.59 5.17
C SER A 34 11.17 3.01 4.45
N GLN A 35 10.77 1.78 4.80
CA GLN A 35 9.56 1.17 4.26
C GLN A 35 8.31 1.95 4.65
N LYS A 36 8.21 2.40 5.91
CA LYS A 36 7.10 3.21 6.41
C LYS A 36 6.96 4.51 5.62
N GLU A 37 8.05 5.24 5.44
CA GLU A 37 8.10 6.48 4.67
C GLU A 37 7.76 6.26 3.20
N THR A 38 8.27 5.18 2.60
CA THR A 38 7.96 4.80 1.21
C THR A 38 6.47 4.52 1.02
N LEU A 39 5.86 3.74 1.93
CA LEU A 39 4.42 3.43 1.88
C LEU A 39 3.57 4.67 2.09
N GLN A 40 3.98 5.56 3.01
CA GLN A 40 3.30 6.82 3.25
C GLN A 40 3.30 7.68 1.97
N TYR A 41 4.48 7.92 1.40
CA TYR A 41 4.63 8.68 0.16
C TYR A 41 3.80 8.10 -1.00
N LYS A 42 3.86 6.78 -1.21
CA LYS A 42 3.08 6.12 -2.28
C LYS A 42 1.58 6.30 -2.10
N THR A 43 1.10 6.30 -0.86
CA THR A 43 -0.32 6.45 -0.55
C THR A 43 -0.77 7.89 -0.72
N GLU A 44 0.03 8.85 -0.25
CA GLU A 44 -0.21 10.28 -0.51
C GLU A 44 -0.24 10.56 -2.02
N LYS A 45 0.72 10.02 -2.77
CA LYS A 45 0.79 10.15 -4.22
C LYS A 45 -0.43 9.53 -4.90
N PHE A 46 -0.85 8.33 -4.51
CA PHE A 46 -2.06 7.69 -5.02
C PHE A 46 -3.31 8.57 -4.87
N PHE A 47 -3.57 9.13 -3.69
CA PHE A 47 -4.75 9.99 -3.49
C PHE A 47 -4.61 11.33 -4.20
N ASN A 48 -3.42 11.92 -4.23
CA ASN A 48 -3.16 13.14 -5.00
C ASN A 48 -3.38 12.94 -6.50
N ASP A 49 -3.00 11.77 -7.04
CA ASP A 49 -3.25 11.45 -8.43
C ASP A 49 -4.76 11.30 -8.71
N ILE A 50 -5.56 10.76 -7.77
CA ILE A 50 -7.03 10.75 -7.89
C ILE A 50 -7.62 12.18 -7.84
N ILE A 51 -7.16 13.01 -6.89
CA ILE A 51 -7.62 14.41 -6.73
C ILE A 51 -7.38 15.20 -8.03
N ASN A 52 -6.19 15.03 -8.60
CA ASN A 52 -5.73 15.68 -9.84
C ASN A 52 -6.20 14.97 -11.12
N GLU A 53 -7.10 13.99 -11.02
CA GLU A 53 -7.67 13.24 -12.14
C GLU A 53 -6.65 12.47 -12.99
N GLN A 54 -5.46 12.21 -12.45
CA GLN A 54 -4.40 11.38 -13.02
C GLN A 54 -4.67 9.89 -12.73
N TYR A 55 -5.84 9.39 -13.12
CA TYR A 55 -6.30 8.04 -12.71
C TYR A 55 -5.41 6.90 -13.20
N ASP A 56 -4.79 7.02 -14.38
CA ASP A 56 -3.82 6.05 -14.89
C ASP A 56 -2.57 5.94 -13.99
N GLU A 57 -2.10 7.07 -13.46
CA GLU A 57 -0.98 7.11 -12.51
C GLU A 57 -1.38 6.52 -11.16
N ALA A 58 -2.56 6.89 -10.66
CA ALA A 58 -3.12 6.31 -9.43
C ALA A 58 -3.24 4.78 -9.53
N PHE A 59 -3.68 4.27 -10.68
CA PHE A 59 -3.87 2.83 -10.89
C PHE A 59 -2.58 2.02 -10.72
N LYS A 60 -1.40 2.61 -10.96
CA LYS A 60 -0.11 1.90 -10.83
C LYS A 60 0.13 1.37 -9.40
N PHE A 61 -0.41 2.07 -8.41
CA PHE A 61 -0.28 1.73 -6.98
C PHE A 61 -1.20 0.60 -6.52
N VAL A 62 -2.18 0.18 -7.33
CA VAL A 62 -3.25 -0.72 -6.93
C VAL A 62 -2.90 -2.19 -7.23
N ASP A 63 -3.21 -3.09 -6.27
CA ASP A 63 -3.22 -4.54 -6.46
C ASP A 63 -4.55 -4.96 -7.06
N TYR A 64 -4.51 -5.52 -8.26
CA TYR A 64 -5.63 -6.24 -8.84
C TYR A 64 -5.37 -7.72 -8.73
N LYS A 65 -6.05 -8.37 -7.79
CA LYS A 65 -6.02 -9.83 -7.63
C LYS A 65 -6.49 -10.47 -8.96
N GLU A 66 -5.65 -11.32 -9.53
CA GLU A 66 -5.96 -12.10 -10.73
C GLU A 66 -5.98 -13.59 -10.37
N ASN A 67 -7.09 -14.25 -10.67
CA ASN A 67 -7.32 -15.65 -10.33
C ASN A 67 -6.73 -16.62 -11.38
N SER A 68 -6.21 -16.15 -12.52
CA SER A 68 -5.60 -17.01 -13.55
C SER A 68 -4.54 -16.27 -14.38
N LYS A 69 -3.52 -17.03 -14.82
CA LYS A 69 -2.32 -16.51 -15.53
C LYS A 69 -2.49 -16.33 -17.05
N GLN A 70 -3.64 -16.69 -17.63
CA GLN A 70 -3.72 -16.88 -19.09
C GLN A 70 -4.10 -15.61 -19.88
N ASP A 71 -4.77 -14.61 -19.29
CA ASP A 71 -5.25 -13.38 -19.98
C ASP A 71 -4.82 -12.07 -19.28
N LEU A 72 -3.59 -12.02 -18.79
CA LEU A 72 -3.11 -11.03 -17.80
C LEU A 72 -3.12 -9.55 -18.28
N VAL A 73 -2.93 -9.28 -19.57
CA VAL A 73 -2.81 -7.90 -20.06
C VAL A 73 -4.18 -7.30 -20.35
N GLU A 74 -5.03 -8.03 -21.08
CA GLU A 74 -6.36 -7.58 -21.46
C GLU A 74 -7.30 -7.51 -20.25
N ALA A 75 -7.25 -8.50 -19.34
CA ALA A 75 -8.05 -8.49 -18.13
C ALA A 75 -7.70 -7.31 -17.20
N LYS A 76 -6.41 -6.99 -17.08
CA LYS A 76 -5.93 -5.86 -16.29
C LYS A 76 -6.35 -4.52 -16.88
N GLU A 77 -6.25 -4.34 -18.20
CA GLU A 77 -6.67 -3.10 -18.85
C GLU A 77 -8.20 -2.92 -18.75
N ASN A 78 -8.97 -4.00 -18.90
CA ASN A 78 -10.42 -3.95 -18.71
C ASN A 78 -10.80 -3.58 -17.27
N LYS A 79 -10.11 -4.11 -16.26
CA LYS A 79 -10.32 -3.74 -14.85
C LYS A 79 -9.95 -2.27 -14.58
N LYS A 80 -8.86 -1.79 -15.19
CA LYS A 80 -8.46 -0.39 -15.14
C LYS A 80 -9.52 0.53 -15.71
N ILE A 81 -9.99 0.25 -16.93
CA ILE A 81 -11.05 1.01 -17.59
C ILE A 81 -12.29 1.06 -16.70
N LYS A 82 -12.72 -0.08 -16.14
CA LYS A 82 -13.86 -0.15 -15.22
C LYS A 82 -13.65 0.71 -13.97
N TRP A 83 -12.51 0.60 -13.30
CA TRP A 83 -12.22 1.38 -12.10
C TRP A 83 -12.17 2.89 -12.38
N ILE A 84 -11.48 3.30 -13.44
CA ILE A 84 -11.42 4.72 -13.86
C ILE A 84 -12.82 5.22 -14.20
N SER A 85 -13.64 4.42 -14.88
CA SER A 85 -15.02 4.80 -15.22
C SER A 85 -15.90 5.02 -13.97
N ARG A 86 -15.69 4.22 -12.91
CA ARG A 86 -16.38 4.39 -11.62
C ARG A 86 -15.98 5.70 -10.96
N LEU A 87 -14.68 6.02 -10.90
CA LEU A 87 -14.19 7.28 -10.35
C LEU A 87 -14.75 8.50 -11.10
N ARG A 88 -14.72 8.47 -12.44
CA ARG A 88 -15.29 9.53 -13.28
C ARG A 88 -16.79 9.71 -13.04
N ARG A 89 -17.54 8.60 -12.88
CA ARG A 89 -18.97 8.64 -12.58
C ARG A 89 -19.25 9.27 -11.21
N GLN A 90 -18.49 8.90 -10.17
CA GLN A 90 -18.66 9.49 -8.85
C GLN A 90 -18.42 11.00 -8.89
N ARG A 91 -17.36 11.43 -9.58
CA ARG A 91 -17.05 12.85 -9.76
C ARG A 91 -18.17 13.59 -10.49
N ALA A 92 -18.70 13.02 -11.57
CA ALA A 92 -19.85 13.58 -12.30
C ALA A 92 -21.12 13.66 -11.44
N ASN A 93 -21.29 12.74 -10.49
CA ASN A 93 -22.39 12.75 -9.51
C ASN A 93 -22.15 13.72 -8.34
N GLY A 94 -21.07 14.51 -8.38
CA GLY A 94 -20.72 15.47 -7.34
C GLY A 94 -19.99 14.86 -6.14
N VAL A 95 -19.51 13.63 -6.23
CA VAL A 95 -18.71 12.96 -5.19
C VAL A 95 -17.24 12.95 -5.59
N ARG A 96 -16.39 13.68 -4.88
CA ARG A 96 -14.96 13.74 -5.18
C ARG A 96 -14.11 13.98 -3.94
N ILE A 97 -12.89 13.44 -3.96
CA ILE A 97 -11.88 13.73 -2.95
C ILE A 97 -11.31 15.12 -3.26
N GLU A 98 -11.35 16.01 -2.28
CA GLU A 98 -10.80 17.37 -2.37
C GLU A 98 -9.38 17.43 -1.77
N ALA A 99 -9.12 16.65 -0.72
CA ALA A 99 -7.81 16.63 -0.07
C ALA A 99 -7.49 15.29 0.60
N CYS A 100 -6.20 14.94 0.61
CA CYS A 100 -5.61 13.92 1.47
C CYS A 100 -4.79 14.63 2.55
N THR A 101 -5.31 14.71 3.77
CA THR A 101 -4.75 15.58 4.81
C THR A 101 -3.73 14.87 5.69
N LYS A 102 -3.82 13.54 5.79
CA LYS A 102 -2.91 12.75 6.61
C LYS A 102 -2.86 11.31 6.15
N VAL A 103 -1.66 10.77 6.03
CA VAL A 103 -1.42 9.33 5.88
C VAL A 103 -0.56 8.87 7.04
N LYS A 104 -0.95 7.76 7.67
CA LYS A 104 -0.20 7.12 8.74
C LYS A 104 -0.08 5.63 8.43
N ILE A 105 1.13 5.10 8.45
CA ILE A 105 1.36 3.66 8.35
C ILE A 105 1.50 3.09 9.77
N ASP A 106 0.61 2.16 10.12
CA ASP A 106 0.46 1.63 11.48
C ASP A 106 1.30 0.35 11.70
N ASN A 107 1.50 -0.45 10.65
CA ASN A 107 2.36 -1.64 10.65
C ASN A 107 3.16 -1.72 9.34
N THR A 108 4.36 -2.30 9.35
CA THR A 108 5.20 -2.52 8.15
C THR A 108 5.39 -4.00 7.79
N GLU A 109 5.13 -4.92 8.72
CA GLU A 109 5.23 -6.37 8.50
C GLU A 109 4.01 -6.91 7.76
N TYR A 110 2.82 -6.50 8.22
CA TYR A 110 1.55 -6.61 7.50
C TYR A 110 1.05 -5.20 7.27
N PRO A 111 1.49 -4.54 6.17
CA PRO A 111 1.31 -3.12 6.12
C PRO A 111 -0.15 -2.75 6.07
N VAL A 112 -0.51 -1.88 7.00
CA VAL A 112 -1.81 -1.26 7.12
C VAL A 112 -1.59 0.20 7.46
N GLY A 113 -2.42 1.06 6.93
CA GLY A 113 -2.36 2.49 7.16
C GLY A 113 -3.74 3.09 7.34
N THR A 114 -3.76 4.27 7.95
CA THR A 114 -4.93 5.09 8.12
C THR A 114 -4.74 6.38 7.33
N VAL A 115 -5.75 6.77 6.55
CA VAL A 115 -5.74 7.99 5.75
C VAL A 115 -6.92 8.88 6.12
N ARG A 116 -6.67 10.19 6.18
CA ARG A 116 -7.71 11.21 6.34
C ARG A 116 -7.95 11.92 5.01
N LEU A 117 -9.19 11.90 4.57
CA LEU A 117 -9.63 12.52 3.33
C LEU A 117 -10.69 13.58 3.62
N ILE A 118 -10.66 14.66 2.85
CA ILE A 118 -11.79 15.59 2.74
C ILE A 118 -12.49 15.26 1.43
N VAL A 119 -13.78 14.92 1.51
CA VAL A 119 -14.59 14.53 0.37
C VAL A 119 -15.75 15.50 0.23
N ASN A 120 -15.93 16.00 -0.98
CA ASN A 120 -17.10 16.77 -1.37
C ASN A 120 -18.17 15.81 -1.85
N LYS A 121 -19.33 15.83 -1.20
CA LYS A 121 -20.54 15.12 -1.58
C LYS A 121 -21.62 16.13 -1.94
N LYS A 122 -21.77 16.40 -3.24
CA LYS A 122 -22.79 17.29 -3.81
C LYS A 122 -22.81 18.68 -3.16
N GLY A 123 -21.62 19.22 -2.87
CA GLY A 123 -21.43 20.53 -2.26
C GLY A 123 -21.15 20.50 -0.75
N ILE A 124 -21.29 19.35 -0.09
CA ILE A 124 -21.05 19.19 1.35
C ILE A 124 -19.66 18.59 1.56
N LEU A 125 -18.80 19.28 2.32
CA LEU A 125 -17.47 18.77 2.68
C LEU A 125 -17.56 17.90 3.94
N GLU A 126 -17.09 16.67 3.84
CA GLU A 126 -17.02 15.72 4.95
C GLU A 126 -15.59 15.18 5.12
N GLU A 127 -15.13 15.05 6.36
CA GLU A 127 -13.88 14.37 6.68
C GLU A 127 -14.13 12.87 6.85
N TYR A 128 -13.29 12.05 6.23
CA TYR A 128 -13.31 10.61 6.38
C TYR A 128 -11.97 10.04 6.79
N ILE A 129 -12.02 9.13 7.75
CA ILE A 129 -10.90 8.30 8.15
C ILE A 129 -11.09 6.91 7.52
N ILE A 130 -10.14 6.50 6.69
CA ILE A 130 -10.18 5.24 5.95
C ILE A 130 -8.95 4.39 6.30
N GLY A 131 -9.13 3.08 6.28
CA GLY A 131 -8.06 2.09 6.35
C GLY A 131 -7.56 1.72 4.96
N VAL A 132 -6.25 1.56 4.82
CA VAL A 132 -5.58 1.11 3.60
C VAL A 132 -4.78 -0.13 3.94
N THR A 133 -5.01 -1.23 3.22
CA THR A 133 -4.21 -2.46 3.34
C THR A 133 -3.34 -2.62 2.12
N TYR A 134 -2.16 -3.21 2.33
CA TYR A 134 -1.18 -3.42 1.27
C TYR A 134 -0.89 -4.90 1.09
N VAL A 135 -0.45 -5.27 -0.11
CA VAL A 135 0.19 -6.54 -0.36
C VAL A 135 1.53 -6.34 -1.03
N ARG A 136 2.44 -7.27 -0.75
CA ARG A 136 3.70 -7.40 -1.48
C ARG A 136 3.49 -8.14 -2.81
N ILE A 137 3.79 -7.47 -3.91
CA ILE A 137 3.81 -8.04 -5.26
C ILE A 137 5.21 -7.81 -5.83
N ASN A 138 5.91 -8.89 -6.14
CA ASN A 138 7.32 -8.85 -6.55
C ASN A 138 8.15 -8.01 -5.55
N ASP A 139 8.84 -6.98 -6.04
CA ASP A 139 9.74 -6.12 -5.26
C ASP A 139 9.06 -4.93 -4.59
N GLY A 140 7.72 -4.83 -4.65
CA GLY A 140 6.99 -3.66 -4.17
C GLY A 140 5.72 -3.97 -3.41
N TYR A 141 5.28 -2.99 -2.62
CA TYR A 141 3.94 -3.00 -2.02
C TYR A 141 2.94 -2.26 -2.90
N LYS A 142 1.73 -2.81 -3.00
CA LYS A 142 0.58 -2.23 -3.68
C LYS A 142 -0.61 -2.13 -2.74
N ILE A 143 -1.46 -1.13 -2.96
CA ILE A 143 -2.71 -0.93 -2.24
C ILE A 143 -3.69 -2.02 -2.66
N ARG A 144 -4.07 -2.86 -1.71
CA ARG A 144 -5.02 -3.96 -1.92
C ARG A 144 -6.44 -3.54 -1.63
N ASN A 145 -6.66 -2.90 -0.49
CA ASN A 145 -8.00 -2.49 -0.11
C ASN A 145 -7.98 -1.09 0.49
N ILE A 146 -9.05 -0.35 0.23
CA ILE A 146 -9.36 0.89 0.91
C ILE A 146 -10.72 0.66 1.55
N SER A 147 -10.75 0.41 2.84
CA SER A 147 -12.01 0.20 3.55
C SER A 147 -12.23 1.37 4.48
N LYS A 148 -13.48 1.84 4.58
CA LYS A 148 -13.88 2.49 5.83
C LYS A 148 -14.03 1.41 6.91
N ILE A 149 -14.38 1.85 8.11
CA ILE A 149 -15.01 0.99 9.11
C ILE A 149 -16.39 0.44 8.59
N ASP A 150 -16.83 0.85 7.38
CA ASP A 150 -18.07 0.50 6.67
C ASP A 150 -17.82 0.35 5.14
N ASP A 151 -18.23 -0.77 4.54
CA ASP A 151 -18.01 -1.14 3.13
C ASP A 151 -18.78 -0.28 2.11
N SER A 152 -19.91 0.31 2.51
CA SER A 152 -20.77 1.11 1.60
C SER A 152 -20.06 2.36 1.06
N ILE A 153 -19.10 2.87 1.82
CA ILE A 153 -18.44 4.16 1.57
C ILE A 153 -17.18 4.01 0.71
N GLN A 154 -16.59 2.81 0.66
CA GLN A 154 -15.49 2.50 -0.25
C GLN A 154 -15.92 2.68 -1.71
N GLU A 155 -17.06 2.09 -2.08
CA GLU A 155 -17.60 2.15 -3.45
C GLU A 155 -17.94 3.59 -3.85
N GLU A 156 -18.39 4.38 -2.88
CA GLU A 156 -18.78 5.78 -3.07
C GLU A 156 -17.58 6.70 -3.29
N ILE A 157 -16.47 6.51 -2.57
CA ILE A 157 -15.33 7.44 -2.56
C ILE A 157 -14.27 7.11 -3.60
N CYS A 158 -13.89 5.84 -3.71
CA CYS A 158 -12.73 5.42 -4.52
C CYS A 158 -13.03 4.22 -5.43
N GLY A 159 -14.28 3.74 -5.44
CA GLY A 159 -14.64 2.47 -6.04
C GLY A 159 -14.03 1.28 -5.30
N ARG A 160 -14.73 0.16 -5.28
CA ARG A 160 -14.18 -1.08 -4.74
C ARG A 160 -12.98 -1.51 -5.59
N ILE A 161 -11.83 -1.67 -4.94
CA ILE A 161 -10.56 -2.04 -5.58
C ILE A 161 -10.57 -3.53 -5.95
N VAL A 162 -11.06 -4.39 -5.04
CA VAL A 162 -11.15 -5.84 -5.23
C VAL A 162 -12.61 -6.26 -5.27
N GLU A 163 -13.06 -6.81 -6.40
CA GLU A 163 -14.33 -7.54 -6.47
C GLU A 163 -14.16 -8.85 -5.69
N THR A 164 -14.62 -8.89 -4.44
CA THR A 164 -14.89 -10.15 -3.73
C THR A 164 -16.21 -10.70 -4.27
N TYR A 165 -16.12 -11.84 -4.97
CA TYR A 165 -17.26 -12.71 -5.25
C TYR A 165 -17.66 -13.46 -3.98
#